data_AF-A0A3M1LLK5-F1
#
_entry.id   AF-A0A3M1LLK5-F1
#
_cell.length_a   1.000
_cell.length_b   1.000
_cell.length_c   1.000
_cell.angle_alpha   90.00
_cell.angle_beta   90.00
_cell.angle_gamma   90.00
#
_symmetry.space_group_name_H-M   'P 1'
#
loop_
_entity.id
_entity.type
_entity.pdbx_description
1 polymer ?
#
loop_
_entity_poly.entity_id
_entity_poly.type
_entity_poly.pdbx_seq_one_letter_code
_entity_poly.pdbx_strand_id
1 'polypeptide(L)' 'FWQGRLVCFYTYECDLGDGWEDPEVHNDPPEVRRQALEMGANIIQFVFQQG' A
#
# COMPACT_ATOMS: atom_id res chain seq x y z
N PHE A 1 -7.32 1.10 -15.90
CA PHE A 1 -7.20 -0.32 -16.28
C PHE A 1 -6.87 -0.40 -17.76
N TRP A 2 -5.89 -1.23 -18.14
CA TRP A 2 -5.54 -1.52 -19.53
C TRP A 2 -5.81 -3.00 -19.78
N GLN A 3 -6.62 -3.30 -20.80
CA GLN A 3 -7.05 -4.67 -21.12
C GLN A 3 -7.57 -5.46 -19.90
N GLY A 4 -8.38 -4.81 -19.06
CA GLY A 4 -8.95 -5.43 -17.85
C GLY A 4 -8.00 -5.51 -16.66
N ARG A 5 -6.73 -5.12 -16.79
CA ARG A 5 -5.73 -5.17 -15.72
C ARG A 5 -5.44 -3.80 -15.13
N LEU A 6 -5.28 -3.70 -13.81
CA LEU A 6 -4.78 -2.48 -13.15
C LEU A 6 -3.28 -2.35 -13.46
N VAL A 7 -2.89 -1.25 -14.09
CA VAL A 7 -1.49 -0.98 -14.49
C VAL A 7 -0.85 0.16 -13.72
N CYS A 8 -1.65 1.04 -13.13
CA CYS A 8 -1.19 2.13 -12.29
C CYS A 8 -2.23 2.36 -11.19
N PHE A 9 -1.77 2.37 -9.96
CA PHE A 9 -2.53 2.77 -8.79
C PHE A 9 -1.88 4.05 -8.25
N TYR A 10 -2.67 5.11 -8.13
CA TYR A 10 -2.21 6.42 -7.66
C TYR A 10 -3.14 6.87 -6.54
N THR A 11 -2.56 7.23 -5.39
CA THR A 11 -3.27 7.78 -4.23
C THR A 11 -2.86 9.23 -4.05
N TYR A 12 -3.82 10.07 -3.65
CA TYR A 12 -3.57 11.51 -3.43
C TYR A 12 -3.54 11.87 -1.94
N GLU A 13 -4.45 11.32 -1.13
CA GLU A 13 -4.60 11.69 0.29
C GLU A 13 -4.00 10.68 1.27
N CYS A 14 -3.40 9.60 0.74
CA CYS A 14 -2.87 8.51 1.54
C CYS A 14 -1.45 8.22 1.05
N ASP A 15 -0.46 8.59 1.88
CA ASP A 15 0.92 8.15 1.71
C ASP A 15 1.10 6.82 2.43
N LEU A 16 1.26 5.75 1.67
CA LEU A 16 1.51 4.43 2.23
C LEU A 16 2.97 4.28 2.67
N GLY A 17 3.87 5.12 2.15
CA GLY A 17 5.30 5.10 2.44
C GLY A 17 5.58 5.35 3.92
N ASP A 18 4.89 6.31 4.53
CA ASP A 18 5.00 6.65 5.96
C ASP A 18 4.85 5.42 6.87
N GLY A 19 3.92 4.52 6.52
CA GLY A 19 3.67 3.29 7.26
C GLY A 19 4.60 2.12 6.91
N TRP A 20 5.34 2.19 5.80
CA TRP A 20 6.24 1.14 5.31
C TRP A 20 7.69 1.34 5.76
N GLU A 21 8.08 2.57 6.09
CA GLU A 21 9.40 2.89 6.60
C GLU A 21 9.57 2.50 8.09
N ASP A 22 10.80 2.64 8.59
CA ASP A 22 11.11 2.39 9.99
C ASP A 22 10.25 3.30 10.89
N PRO A 23 9.73 2.80 12.03
CA PRO A 23 8.78 3.56 12.87
C PRO A 23 9.29 4.93 13.32
N GLU A 24 10.60 5.09 13.44
CA GLU A 24 11.27 6.28 13.93
C GLU A 24 11.29 7.45 12.94
N VAL A 25 11.03 7.18 11.64
CA VAL A 25 11.04 8.22 10.59
C VAL A 25 9.80 9.12 10.70
N HIS A 26 8.62 8.51 10.75
CA HIS A 26 7.33 9.23 10.77
C HIS A 26 6.63 9.20 12.14
N ASN A 27 6.98 8.24 13.01
CA ASN A 27 6.39 8.07 14.35
C ASN A 27 4.85 7.89 14.34
N ASP A 28 4.31 7.31 13.27
CA ASP A 28 2.89 7.00 13.16
C ASP A 28 2.45 5.95 14.19
N PRO A 29 1.18 6.02 14.67
CA PRO A 29 0.63 5.01 15.55
C PRO A 29 0.77 3.60 14.95
N PRO A 30 1.10 2.57 15.75
CA PRO A 30 1.31 1.21 15.25
C PRO A 30 0.15 0.65 14.41
N GLU A 31 -1.08 1.05 14.75
CA GLU A 31 -2.29 0.65 14.03
C GLU A 31 -2.37 1.25 12.62
N VAL A 32 -1.96 2.51 12.44
CA VAL A 32 -1.92 3.17 11.12
C VAL A 32 -0.84 2.52 10.25
N ARG A 33 0.34 2.25 10.82
CA ARG A 33 1.42 1.51 10.14
C ARG A 33 0.96 0.11 9.70
N ARG A 34 0.24 -0.61 10.57
CA ARG A 34 -0.32 -1.93 10.24
C ARG A 34 -1.27 -1.85 9.03
N GLN A 35 -2.16 -0.86 9.00
CA GLN A 35 -3.08 -0.66 7.88
C GLN A 35 -2.35 -0.34 6.57
N ALA A 36 -1.32 0.51 6.60
CA ALA A 36 -0.50 0.79 5.44
C ALA A 36 0.22 -0.46 4.91
N LEU A 37 0.83 -1.25 5.80
CA LEU A 37 1.50 -2.51 5.45
C LEU A 37 0.52 -3.54 4.86
N GLU A 38 -0.68 -3.66 5.43
CA GLU A 38 -1.75 -4.53 4.91
C GLU A 38 -2.19 -4.10 3.51
N MET A 39 -2.34 -2.79 3.26
CA MET A 39 -2.67 -2.30 1.93
C MET A 39 -1.54 -2.62 0.92
N GLY A 40 -0.27 -2.47 1.32
CA GLY A 40 0.87 -2.87 0.52
C GLY A 40 0.85 -4.36 0.16
N ALA A 41 0.63 -5.23 1.16
CA ALA A 41 0.52 -6.67 0.95
C ALA A 41 -0.66 -7.02 0.02
N ASN A 42 -1.81 -6.36 0.17
CA ASN A 42 -2.98 -6.55 -0.67
C ASN A 42 -2.73 -6.14 -2.12
N ILE A 43 -2.00 -5.04 -2.37
CA ILE A 43 -1.62 -4.61 -3.73
C ILE A 43 -0.74 -5.69 -4.38
N ILE A 44 0.26 -6.19 -3.67
CA ILE A 44 1.14 -7.26 -4.15
C ILE A 44 0.32 -8.53 -4.43
N GLN A 45 -0.52 -8.96 -3.47
CA GLN A 45 -1.42 -10.08 -3.63
C GLN A 45 -2.29 -9.94 -4.89
N PHE A 46 -2.92 -8.79 -5.08
CA PHE A 46 -3.78 -8.51 -6.23
C PHE A 46 -3.03 -8.60 -7.55
N VAL A 47 -1.79 -8.09 -7.63
CA VAL A 47 -0.97 -8.15 -8.85
C VAL A 47 -0.59 -9.59 -9.20
N PHE A 48 -0.34 -10.44 -8.21
CA PHE A 48 0.11 -11.83 -8.42
C PHE A 48 -1.03 -12.87 -8.48
N GLN A 49 -2.23 -12.54 -8.01
CA GLN A 49 -3.39 -13.47 -7.97
C GLN A 49 -4.45 -13.17 -9.03
N GLN A 50 -4.26 -12.14 -9.86
CA GLN A 50 -5.11 -11.93 -11.04
C GLN A 50 -4.76 -12.97 -12.12
N GLY A 51 -5.48 -14.09 -12.10
CA GLY A 51 -5.57 -15.09 -13.16
C GLY A 51 -6.95 -15.09 -13.79
#